data_AF-A0A9P6HK21-F1
#
_entry.id   AF-A0A9P6HK21-F1
#
_cell.length_a   1.000
_cell.length_b   1.000
_cell.length_c   1.000
_cell.angle_alpha   90.00
_cell.angle_beta   90.00
_cell.angle_gamma   90.00
#
_symmetry.space_group_name_H-M   'P 1'
#
loop_
_entity.id
_entity.type
_entity.pdbx_description
1 polymer ?
#
loop_
_entity_poly.entity_id
_entity_poly.type
_entity_poly.pdbx_seq_one_letter_code
_entity_poly.pdbx_strand_id
1 'polypeptide(L)'
;MSPSWLPTISVLSYLSLTLITTAFVCLSCALLIVQATRSSLSRSIEGNWNVVIIGAAYVLVLFATMGYCVRRRVAIRRKLQKISKVYKPLGKGDVPDRVYQYISQEYGRACLITHASSPKDGYQRGWGLPGTQYEGIQFRRSLLDTIPVIGSWVIIDGILWVGPHLDKLAHQVIPRHPELRPHVRMLHHFRFIIPLLSQDGDGFTPLHYYDSGIQLARNSGDEPTNAEYVQCLRAASEIKKILEDCCSEMEMAIERRSTTEEN
;
A
#
# COMPACT_ATOMS: atom_id res chain seq x y z
N MET A 1 9.74 -34.06 -5.69
CA MET A 1 11.05 -33.86 -5.02
C MET A 1 11.04 -32.49 -4.37
N SER A 2 10.83 -32.42 -3.04
CA SER A 2 10.91 -31.14 -2.32
C SER A 2 12.39 -30.76 -2.12
N PRO A 3 12.81 -29.53 -2.44
CA PRO A 3 14.21 -29.12 -2.31
C PRO A 3 14.64 -29.17 -0.84
N SER A 4 15.67 -29.97 -0.55
CA SER A 4 16.24 -30.22 0.78
C SER A 4 16.80 -28.97 1.47
N TRP A 5 16.88 -27.84 0.77
CA TRP A 5 17.47 -26.59 1.22
C TRP A 5 16.52 -25.66 1.99
N LEU A 6 15.21 -25.80 1.80
CA LEU A 6 14.19 -25.00 2.50
C LEU A 6 14.28 -25.07 4.04
N PRO A 7 14.43 -26.26 4.67
CA PRO A 7 14.54 -26.34 6.13
C PRO A 7 15.81 -25.66 6.65
N THR A 8 16.94 -25.80 5.95
CA THR A 8 18.22 -25.19 6.31
C THR A 8 18.16 -23.67 6.25
N ILE A 9 17.55 -23.12 5.20
CA ILE A 9 17.35 -21.67 5.05
C ILE A 9 16.47 -21.12 6.17
N SER A 10 15.38 -21.80 6.53
CA SER A 10 14.48 -21.36 7.60
C SER A 10 15.14 -21.38 8.99
N VAL A 11 16.03 -22.34 9.23
CA VAL A 11 16.78 -22.44 10.49
C VAL A 11 17.84 -21.36 10.55
N LEU A 12 18.57 -21.14 9.44
CA LEU A 12 19.60 -20.12 9.34
C LEU A 12 19.01 -18.71 9.49
N SER A 13 17.89 -18.42 8.82
CA SER A 13 17.22 -17.13 8.91
C SER A 13 16.68 -16.85 10.31
N TYR A 14 16.09 -17.87 10.96
CA TYR A 14 15.63 -17.75 12.34
C TYR A 14 16.80 -17.49 13.31
N LEU A 15 17.90 -18.24 13.20
CA LEU A 15 19.08 -18.06 14.03
C LEU A 15 19.68 -16.67 13.85
N SER A 16 19.82 -16.23 12.59
CA SER A 16 20.30 -14.89 12.25
C SER A 16 19.44 -13.80 12.88
N LEU A 17 18.11 -13.87 12.72
CA LEU A 17 17.19 -12.91 13.33
C LEU A 17 17.31 -12.90 14.86
N THR A 18 17.35 -14.07 15.51
CA THR A 18 17.49 -14.13 16.97
C THR A 18 18.82 -13.56 17.46
N LEU A 19 19.91 -13.81 16.74
CA LEU A 19 21.24 -13.31 17.11
C LEU A 19 21.31 -11.78 16.93
N ILE A 20 20.80 -11.27 15.82
CA ILE A 20 20.72 -9.83 15.55
C ILE A 20 19.88 -9.13 16.64
N THR A 21 18.68 -9.61 16.93
CA THR A 21 17.82 -9.00 17.96
C THR A 21 18.50 -9.04 19.34
N THR A 22 19.14 -10.16 19.70
CA THR A 22 19.87 -10.27 20.97
C THR A 22 21.04 -9.29 21.03
N ALA A 23 21.80 -9.14 19.94
CA ALA A 23 22.91 -8.20 19.85
C ALA A 23 22.46 -6.75 20.03
N PHE A 24 21.35 -6.34 19.38
CA PHE A 24 20.78 -5.00 19.55
C PHE A 24 20.32 -4.73 20.99
N VAL A 25 19.70 -5.72 21.65
CA VAL A 25 19.29 -5.61 23.06
C VAL A 25 20.51 -5.47 23.97
N CYS A 26 21.56 -6.25 23.77
CA CYS A 26 22.80 -6.16 24.53
C CYS A 26 23.51 -4.80 24.32
N LEU A 27 23.58 -4.34 23.07
CA LEU A 27 24.16 -3.03 22.73
C LEU A 27 23.38 -1.89 23.41
N SER A 28 22.04 -1.94 23.33
CA SER A 28 21.16 -0.97 23.99
C SER A 28 21.37 -0.95 25.51
N CYS A 29 21.47 -2.12 26.15
CA CYS A 29 21.76 -2.24 27.57
C CYS A 29 23.11 -1.62 27.94
N ALA A 30 24.17 -1.93 27.18
CA ALA A 30 25.51 -1.39 27.42
C ALA A 30 25.53 0.14 27.32
N LEU A 31 24.84 0.71 26.33
CA LEU A 31 24.73 2.16 26.16
C LEU A 31 24.01 2.82 27.33
N LEU A 32 22.92 2.22 27.83
CA LEU A 32 22.19 2.76 28.98
C LEU A 32 22.98 2.64 30.29
N ILE A 33 23.75 1.57 30.49
CA ILE A 33 24.66 1.46 31.64
C ILE A 33 25.75 2.54 31.57
N VAL A 34 26.32 2.77 30.38
CA VAL A 34 27.31 3.83 30.16
C VAL A 34 26.72 5.22 30.40
N GLN A 35 25.47 5.46 30.00
CA GLN A 35 24.79 6.72 30.30
C GLN A 35 24.48 6.86 31.80
N ALA A 36 23.95 5.83 32.45
CA ALA A 36 23.60 5.83 33.86
C ALA A 36 24.83 6.06 34.76
N THR A 37 25.99 5.52 34.38
CA THR A 37 27.26 5.73 35.08
C THR A 37 27.80 7.15 34.89
N ARG A 38 27.73 7.70 33.68
CA ARG A 38 28.17 9.08 33.39
C ARG A 38 27.28 10.15 34.03
N SER A 39 26.01 9.84 34.26
CA SER A 39 25.03 10.76 34.85
C SER A 39 25.09 10.82 36.38
N SER A 40 25.83 9.91 37.03
CA SER A 40 25.90 9.82 38.49
C SER A 40 26.96 10.76 39.08
N LEU A 41 26.60 11.43 40.18
CA LEU A 41 27.42 12.43 40.86
C LEU A 41 28.78 11.89 41.35
N SER A 42 28.85 10.60 41.69
CA SER A 42 30.07 9.95 42.22
C SER A 42 30.97 9.36 41.13
N ARG A 43 30.56 9.37 39.85
CA ARG A 43 31.28 8.76 38.70
C ARG A 43 31.77 7.31 38.91
N SER A 44 31.27 6.64 39.96
CA SER A 44 31.61 5.28 40.36
C SER A 44 30.42 4.34 40.09
N ILE A 45 30.73 3.11 39.68
CA ILE A 45 29.77 2.02 39.50
C ILE A 45 29.29 1.51 40.87
N GLU A 46 30.17 1.57 41.87
CA GLU A 46 29.90 1.13 43.23
C GLU A 46 28.99 2.16 43.93
N GLY A 47 27.69 1.85 44.01
CA GLY A 47 26.67 2.67 44.68
C GLY A 47 25.58 3.24 43.77
N ASN A 48 25.64 3.00 42.45
CA ASN A 48 24.62 3.51 41.53
C ASN A 48 23.45 2.53 41.34
N TRP A 49 22.39 2.71 42.13
CA TRP A 49 21.17 1.91 42.05
C TRP A 49 20.49 1.94 40.67
N ASN A 50 20.64 3.01 39.89
CA ASN A 50 20.07 3.08 38.54
C ASN A 50 20.69 2.03 37.61
N VAL A 51 21.99 1.74 37.75
CA VAL A 51 22.66 0.70 36.95
C VAL A 51 22.11 -0.68 37.28
N VAL A 52 21.86 -0.95 38.56
CA VAL A 52 21.30 -2.22 39.03
C VAL A 52 19.88 -2.42 38.51
N ILE A 53 19.02 -1.40 38.60
CA ILE A 53 17.63 -1.46 38.13
C ILE A 53 17.58 -1.65 36.61
N ILE A 54 18.38 -0.89 35.85
CA ILE A 54 18.46 -1.02 34.39
C ILE A 54 18.96 -2.42 34.01
N GLY A 55 20.04 -2.90 34.63
CA GLY A 55 20.56 -4.24 34.39
C GLY A 55 19.52 -5.33 34.65
N ALA A 56 18.83 -5.27 35.79
CA ALA A 56 17.79 -6.23 36.15
C ALA A 56 16.61 -6.22 35.17
N ALA A 57 16.16 -5.05 34.73
CA ALA A 57 15.07 -4.92 33.75
C ALA A 57 15.44 -5.55 32.40
N TYR A 58 16.66 -5.32 31.92
CA TYR A 58 17.12 -5.89 30.64
C TYR A 58 17.32 -7.41 30.70
N VAL A 59 17.79 -7.94 31.83
CA VAL A 59 17.86 -9.39 32.06
C VAL A 59 16.46 -10.01 31.97
N LEU A 60 15.45 -9.39 32.58
CA LEU A 60 14.07 -9.85 32.52
C LEU A 60 13.53 -9.83 31.07
N VAL A 61 13.75 -8.74 30.34
CA VAL A 61 13.37 -8.62 28.93
C VAL A 61 14.06 -9.68 28.06
N LEU A 62 15.34 -9.96 28.31
CA LEU A 62 16.09 -11.00 27.59
C LEU A 62 15.48 -12.40 27.83
N PHE A 63 15.15 -12.73 29.08
CA PHE A 63 14.48 -14.00 29.39
C PHE A 63 13.08 -14.09 28.79
N ALA A 64 12.29 -13.00 28.84
CA ALA A 64 10.95 -12.95 28.27
C ALA A 64 10.97 -13.14 26.74
N THR A 65 11.88 -12.44 26.05
CA THR A 65 12.04 -12.54 24.60
C THR A 65 12.53 -13.93 24.18
N MET A 66 13.53 -14.49 24.87
CA MET A 66 13.99 -15.86 24.63
C MET A 66 12.87 -16.88 24.86
N GLY A 67 12.12 -16.75 25.96
CA GLY A 67 10.99 -17.61 26.28
C GLY A 67 9.89 -17.56 25.21
N TYR A 68 9.54 -16.37 24.73
CA TYR A 68 8.58 -16.19 23.64
C TYR A 68 9.04 -16.87 22.34
N CYS A 69 10.31 -16.67 21.96
CA CYS A 69 10.93 -17.30 20.80
C CYS A 69 10.87 -18.84 20.87
N VAL A 70 11.24 -19.42 22.02
CA VAL A 70 11.17 -20.87 22.24
C VAL A 70 9.73 -21.37 22.15
N ARG A 71 8.78 -20.71 22.81
CA ARG A 71 7.35 -21.10 22.79
C ARG A 71 6.79 -21.08 21.38
N ARG A 72 7.09 -20.05 20.60
CA ARG A 72 6.66 -19.95 19.19
C ARG A 72 7.23 -21.09 18.36
N ARG A 73 8.53 -21.41 18.53
CA ARG A 73 9.18 -22.51 17.80
C ARG A 73 8.59 -23.87 18.16
N VAL A 74 8.32 -24.11 19.44
CA VAL A 74 7.68 -25.35 19.92
C VAL A 74 6.25 -25.45 19.39
N ALA A 75 5.46 -24.36 19.41
CA ALA A 75 4.10 -24.35 18.89
C ALA A 75 4.04 -24.66 17.39
N ILE A 76 4.92 -24.05 16.59
CA ILE A 76 5.01 -24.31 15.15
C ILE A 76 5.43 -25.76 14.90
N ARG A 77 6.44 -26.28 15.62
CA ARG A 77 6.85 -27.68 15.51
C ARG A 77 5.72 -28.64 15.86
N ARG A 78 4.98 -28.39 16.94
CA ARG A 78 3.81 -29.20 17.34
C ARG A 78 2.71 -29.17 16.28
N LYS A 79 2.40 -27.99 15.72
CA LYS A 79 1.42 -27.86 14.63
C LYS A 79 1.85 -28.62 13.37
N LEU A 80 3.13 -28.53 13.00
CA LEU A 80 3.68 -29.25 11.84
C LEU A 80 3.81 -30.76 12.09
N GLN A 81 4.01 -31.21 13.34
CA GLN A 81 4.00 -32.62 13.71
C GLN A 81 2.60 -33.23 13.67
N LYS A 82 1.55 -32.41 13.88
CA LYS A 82 0.15 -32.86 13.76
C LYS A 82 -0.23 -33.17 12.30
N ILE A 83 0.47 -32.60 11.33
CA ILE A 83 0.29 -32.92 9.91
C ILE A 83 1.06 -34.23 9.66
N SER A 84 0.35 -35.32 9.38
CA SER A 84 0.97 -36.62 9.09
C SER A 84 1.88 -36.48 7.87
N LYS A 85 3.20 -36.50 8.06
CA LYS A 85 4.18 -36.35 6.99
C LYS A 85 4.18 -37.52 6.00
N VAL A 86 3.61 -38.65 6.39
CA VAL A 86 3.40 -39.80 5.52
C VAL A 86 1.96 -39.75 5.06
N TYR A 87 1.70 -39.05 3.96
CA TYR A 87 0.49 -39.30 3.18
C TYR A 87 0.66 -40.67 2.54
N LYS A 88 0.31 -41.73 3.27
CA LYS A 88 0.06 -43.03 2.66
C LYS A 88 -1.40 -42.99 2.23
N PRO A 89 -1.71 -42.89 0.93
CA PRO A 89 -3.10 -43.00 0.50
C PRO A 89 -3.59 -44.35 1.00
N LEU A 90 -4.62 -44.34 1.85
CA LEU A 90 -5.24 -45.56 2.36
C LEU A 90 -5.67 -46.39 1.15
N GLY A 91 -5.10 -47.58 1.01
CA GLY A 91 -5.51 -48.52 -0.01
C GLY A 91 -6.88 -49.11 0.33
N LYS A 92 -7.61 -49.59 -0.68
CA LYS A 92 -8.93 -50.23 -0.50
C LYS A 92 -8.89 -51.47 0.40
N GLY A 93 -7.70 -52.01 0.69
CA GLY A 93 -7.49 -53.15 1.60
C GLY A 93 -6.91 -52.79 2.98
N ASP A 94 -6.59 -51.52 3.26
CA ASP A 94 -5.98 -51.13 4.54
C ASP A 94 -7.02 -50.98 5.67
N VAL A 95 -8.30 -50.79 5.32
CA VAL A 95 -9.42 -50.58 6.25
C VAL A 95 -10.70 -51.24 5.71
N PRO A 96 -11.67 -51.61 6.57
CA PRO A 96 -12.96 -52.14 6.12
C PRO A 96 -13.66 -51.21 5.14
N ASP A 97 -14.33 -51.77 4.13
CA ASP A 97 -14.94 -51.01 3.01
C ASP A 97 -15.84 -49.85 3.47
N ARG A 98 -16.61 -50.05 4.55
CA ARG A 98 -17.49 -49.00 5.11
C ARG A 98 -16.70 -47.80 5.64
N VAL A 99 -15.56 -48.05 6.28
CA VAL A 99 -14.68 -47.02 6.81
C VAL A 99 -13.97 -46.30 5.67
N TYR A 100 -13.52 -47.06 4.65
CA TYR A 100 -12.91 -46.49 3.44
C TYR A 100 -13.86 -45.53 2.72
N GLN A 101 -15.11 -45.94 2.52
CA GLN A 101 -16.15 -45.13 1.88
C GLN A 101 -16.44 -43.85 2.67
N TYR A 102 -16.59 -43.97 3.99
CA TYR A 102 -16.84 -42.82 4.86
C TYR A 102 -15.69 -41.79 4.81
N ILE A 103 -14.45 -42.26 4.93
CA ILE A 103 -13.26 -41.38 4.87
C ILE A 103 -13.17 -40.70 3.50
N SER A 104 -13.39 -41.45 2.41
CA SER A 104 -13.35 -40.91 1.05
C SER A 104 -14.43 -39.84 0.83
N GLN A 105 -15.63 -40.04 1.39
CA GLN A 105 -16.72 -39.09 1.30
C GLN A 105 -16.45 -37.80 2.09
N GLU A 106 -15.99 -37.90 3.34
CA GLU A 106 -15.65 -36.71 4.13
C GLU A 106 -14.44 -35.96 3.56
N TYR A 107 -13.44 -36.68 3.03
CA TYR A 107 -12.32 -36.07 2.33
C TYR A 107 -12.79 -35.33 1.09
N GLY A 108 -13.63 -35.95 0.26
CA GLY A 108 -14.23 -35.31 -0.91
C GLY A 108 -15.04 -34.07 -0.54
N ARG A 109 -15.83 -34.15 0.54
CA ARG A 109 -16.59 -33.01 1.08
C ARG A 109 -15.67 -31.87 1.54
N ALA A 110 -14.60 -32.19 2.26
CA ALA A 110 -13.62 -31.20 2.70
C ALA A 110 -12.88 -30.55 1.52
N CYS A 111 -12.51 -31.33 0.48
CA CYS A 111 -11.91 -30.80 -0.74
C CYS A 111 -12.88 -29.87 -1.49
N LEU A 112 -14.15 -30.25 -1.61
CA LEU A 112 -15.18 -29.41 -2.23
C LEU A 112 -15.42 -28.12 -1.46
N ILE A 113 -15.54 -28.19 -0.13
CA ILE A 113 -15.66 -27.01 0.74
C ILE A 113 -14.43 -26.12 0.54
N THR A 114 -13.22 -26.69 0.60
CA THR A 114 -11.97 -25.93 0.41
C THR A 114 -11.92 -25.24 -0.94
N HIS A 115 -12.28 -25.95 -2.02
CA HIS A 115 -12.32 -25.40 -3.37
C HIS A 115 -13.39 -24.31 -3.51
N ALA A 116 -14.58 -24.52 -2.94
CA ALA A 116 -15.66 -23.55 -2.96
C ALA A 116 -15.34 -22.30 -2.11
N SER A 117 -14.59 -22.48 -1.02
CA SER A 117 -14.12 -21.41 -0.14
C SER A 117 -12.82 -20.76 -0.61
N SER A 118 -12.17 -21.32 -1.63
CA SER A 118 -10.99 -20.69 -2.21
C SER A 118 -11.40 -19.31 -2.71
N PRO A 119 -10.64 -18.25 -2.41
CA PRO A 119 -10.95 -16.92 -2.92
C PRO A 119 -10.95 -17.00 -4.44
N LYS A 120 -12.13 -16.95 -5.02
CA LYS A 120 -12.31 -16.69 -6.45
C LYS A 120 -12.04 -15.21 -6.64
N ASP A 121 -11.45 -14.84 -7.78
CA ASP A 121 -11.20 -13.45 -8.17
C ASP A 121 -12.42 -12.59 -7.82
N GLY A 122 -12.27 -11.84 -6.73
CA GLY A 122 -13.38 -11.15 -6.10
C GLY A 122 -13.70 -9.93 -6.92
N TYR A 123 -14.83 -9.94 -7.62
CA TYR A 123 -15.40 -8.71 -8.16
C TYR A 123 -15.85 -7.85 -6.98
N GLN A 124 -15.04 -6.86 -6.62
CA GLN A 124 -15.43 -5.81 -5.70
C GLN A 124 -15.86 -4.60 -6.52
N ARG A 125 -17.11 -4.14 -6.34
CA ARG A 125 -17.61 -2.93 -7.01
C ARG A 125 -16.69 -1.76 -6.64
N GLY A 126 -16.34 -0.92 -7.62
CA GLY A 126 -15.40 0.19 -7.45
C GLY A 126 -13.92 -0.19 -7.59
N TRP A 127 -13.60 -1.46 -7.84
CA TRP A 127 -12.25 -1.91 -8.18
C TRP A 127 -12.19 -2.35 -9.64
N GLY A 128 -11.03 -2.16 -10.26
CA GLY A 128 -10.78 -2.72 -11.59
C GLY A 128 -10.72 -4.24 -11.56
N LEU A 129 -11.24 -4.87 -12.63
CA LEU A 129 -11.26 -6.32 -12.76
C LEU A 129 -9.83 -6.87 -12.85
N PRO A 130 -9.54 -8.02 -12.23
CA PRO A 130 -8.29 -8.72 -12.46
C PRO A 130 -8.15 -9.12 -13.93
N GLY A 131 -6.94 -8.96 -14.48
CA GLY A 131 -6.65 -9.14 -15.90
C GLY A 131 -7.00 -7.94 -16.80
N THR A 132 -7.51 -6.83 -16.25
CA THR A 132 -7.70 -5.58 -16.99
C THR A 132 -6.57 -4.59 -16.70
N GLN A 133 -6.43 -3.56 -17.56
CA GLN A 133 -5.47 -2.46 -17.35
C GLN A 133 -5.65 -1.69 -16.04
N TYR A 134 -6.79 -1.86 -15.35
CA TYR A 134 -7.09 -1.21 -14.08
C TYR A 134 -7.09 -2.17 -12.89
N GLU A 135 -6.52 -3.37 -13.04
CA GLU A 135 -6.41 -4.35 -11.98
C GLU A 135 -5.79 -3.75 -10.71
N GLY A 136 -6.45 -3.99 -9.57
CA GLY A 136 -5.97 -3.50 -8.27
C GLY A 136 -6.14 -1.99 -8.04
N ILE A 137 -6.75 -1.26 -8.97
CA ILE A 137 -7.04 0.17 -8.78
C ILE A 137 -8.43 0.32 -8.15
N GLN A 138 -8.49 1.07 -7.05
CA GLN A 138 -9.75 1.52 -6.46
C GLN A 138 -10.18 2.83 -7.12
N PHE A 139 -11.22 2.79 -7.95
CA PHE A 139 -11.65 3.91 -8.78
C PHE A 139 -11.95 5.17 -7.98
N ARG A 140 -12.76 5.07 -6.91
CA ARG A 140 -13.11 6.22 -6.07
C ARG A 140 -11.87 6.93 -5.51
N ARG A 141 -10.95 6.16 -4.93
CA ARG A 141 -9.72 6.71 -4.36
C ARG A 141 -8.82 7.31 -5.44
N SER A 142 -8.63 6.58 -6.53
CA SER A 142 -7.80 7.04 -7.64
C SER A 142 -8.34 8.33 -8.27
N LEU A 143 -9.65 8.51 -8.41
CA LEU A 143 -10.25 9.76 -8.86
C LEU A 143 -10.01 10.90 -7.87
N LEU A 144 -10.19 10.66 -6.57
CA LEU A 144 -9.95 11.69 -5.56
C LEU A 144 -8.47 12.09 -5.47
N ASP A 145 -7.57 11.15 -5.72
CA ASP A 145 -6.12 11.39 -5.76
C ASP A 145 -5.69 12.22 -7.00
N THR A 146 -6.55 12.36 -8.02
CA THR A 146 -6.29 13.31 -9.13
C THR A 146 -6.43 14.78 -8.73
N ILE A 147 -7.03 15.06 -7.56
CA ILE A 147 -7.33 16.42 -7.14
C ILE A 147 -6.14 17.08 -6.42
N PRO A 148 -5.61 16.56 -5.29
CA PRO A 148 -4.46 17.15 -4.62
C PRO A 148 -3.12 16.63 -5.18
N VAL A 149 -2.04 17.34 -4.83
CA VAL A 149 -0.61 17.07 -5.16
C VAL A 149 -0.10 15.68 -4.72
N ILE A 150 -0.92 14.83 -4.08
CA ILE A 150 -0.51 13.52 -3.57
C ILE A 150 -0.50 12.52 -4.73
N GLY A 151 0.59 12.56 -5.51
CA GLY A 151 0.83 11.66 -6.63
C GLY A 151 0.84 10.20 -6.17
N SER A 152 -0.25 9.49 -6.44
CA SER A 152 -0.20 8.04 -6.59
C SER A 152 0.35 7.74 -7.98
N TRP A 153 1.44 6.98 -8.03
CA TRP A 153 2.02 6.49 -9.28
C TRP A 153 1.20 5.30 -9.74
N VAL A 154 0.58 5.40 -10.92
CA VAL A 154 -0.13 4.29 -11.55
C VAL A 154 0.60 3.98 -12.85
N ILE A 155 0.89 2.70 -13.12
CA ILE A 155 1.39 2.28 -14.44
C ILE A 155 0.17 1.89 -15.26
N ILE A 156 -0.12 2.66 -16.32
CA ILE A 156 -1.14 2.34 -17.32
C ILE A 156 -0.41 2.12 -18.64
N ASP A 157 -0.59 0.96 -19.27
CA ASP A 157 0.00 0.58 -20.55
C ASP A 157 1.55 0.65 -20.60
N GLY A 158 2.22 0.33 -19.49
CA GLY A 158 3.69 0.36 -19.41
C GLY A 158 4.29 1.76 -19.35
N ILE A 159 3.46 2.80 -19.29
CA ILE A 159 3.86 4.19 -19.12
C ILE A 159 3.64 4.59 -17.66
N LEU A 160 4.65 5.23 -17.07
CA LEU A 160 4.55 5.82 -15.74
C LEU A 160 3.55 6.98 -15.79
N TRP A 161 2.32 6.72 -15.35
CA TRP A 161 1.28 7.72 -15.24
C TRP A 161 1.42 8.44 -13.90
N VAL A 162 1.94 9.67 -13.96
CA VAL A 162 1.89 10.61 -12.85
C VAL A 162 0.50 11.24 -12.89
N GLY A 163 -0.30 10.99 -11.84
CA GLY A 163 -1.66 11.53 -11.72
C GLY A 163 -1.71 13.02 -12.09
N PRO A 164 -2.75 13.47 -12.80
CA PRO A 164 -2.76 14.79 -13.39
C PRO A 164 -2.80 15.86 -12.29
N HIS A 165 -1.78 16.72 -12.25
CA HIS A 165 -1.57 17.71 -11.19
C HIS A 165 -2.40 18.99 -11.41
N LEU A 166 -3.72 18.87 -11.56
CA LEU A 166 -4.56 19.98 -12.02
C LEU A 166 -4.43 21.23 -11.15
N ASP A 167 -4.49 21.08 -9.83
CA ASP A 167 -4.43 22.24 -8.93
C ASP A 167 -3.06 22.93 -8.99
N LYS A 168 -1.97 22.16 -9.02
CA LYS A 168 -0.61 22.71 -9.12
C LYS A 168 -0.38 23.39 -10.47
N LEU A 169 -0.84 22.79 -11.57
CA LEU A 169 -0.73 23.38 -12.90
C LEU A 169 -1.58 24.65 -13.03
N ALA A 170 -2.78 24.65 -12.46
CA ALA A 170 -3.62 25.85 -12.43
C ALA A 170 -2.95 27.00 -11.67
N HIS A 171 -2.23 26.72 -10.57
CA HIS A 171 -1.44 27.74 -9.87
C HIS A 171 -0.21 28.22 -10.65
N GLN A 172 0.34 27.40 -11.56
CA GLN A 172 1.41 27.86 -12.46
C GLN A 172 0.88 28.83 -13.52
N VAL A 173 -0.27 28.52 -14.13
CA VAL A 173 -0.91 29.41 -15.12
C VAL A 173 -1.46 30.67 -14.45
N ILE A 174 -2.06 30.54 -13.27
CA ILE A 174 -2.70 31.62 -12.52
C ILE A 174 -2.12 31.66 -11.10
N PRO A 175 -1.04 32.44 -10.84
CA PRO A 175 -0.40 32.48 -9.53
C PRO A 175 -1.31 32.94 -8.37
N ARG A 176 -2.39 33.66 -8.69
CA ARG A 176 -3.41 34.10 -7.72
C ARG A 176 -4.61 33.16 -7.62
N HIS A 177 -4.48 31.93 -8.12
CA HIS A 177 -5.51 30.92 -7.97
C HIS A 177 -5.77 30.66 -6.47
N PRO A 178 -7.04 30.57 -6.03
CA PRO A 178 -7.33 30.26 -4.64
C PRO A 178 -6.91 28.83 -4.30
N GLU A 179 -6.55 28.59 -3.04
CA GLU A 179 -6.28 27.25 -2.53
C GLU A 179 -7.54 26.38 -2.55
N LEU A 180 -7.35 25.09 -2.82
CA LEU A 180 -8.45 24.13 -2.89
C LEU A 180 -9.09 23.90 -1.52
N ARG A 181 -10.41 24.09 -1.45
CA ARG A 181 -11.21 23.76 -0.28
C ARG A 181 -11.88 22.39 -0.43
N PRO A 182 -11.92 21.54 0.62
CA PRO A 182 -12.43 20.16 0.53
C PRO A 182 -13.86 20.03 0.00
N HIS A 183 -14.72 20.98 0.33
CA HIS A 183 -16.16 20.94 0.03
C HIS A 183 -16.53 21.67 -1.26
N VAL A 184 -15.58 22.32 -1.92
CA VAL A 184 -15.86 23.10 -3.12
C VAL A 184 -15.88 22.17 -4.34
N ARG A 185 -16.85 22.41 -5.24
CA ARG A 185 -16.96 21.72 -6.53
C ARG A 185 -15.78 22.08 -7.42
N MET A 186 -15.29 21.13 -8.21
CA MET A 186 -14.17 21.38 -9.12
C MET A 186 -14.50 22.45 -10.14
N LEU A 187 -15.75 22.48 -10.61
CA LEU A 187 -16.24 23.51 -11.54
C LEU A 187 -16.12 24.93 -10.95
N HIS A 188 -16.40 25.10 -9.65
CA HIS A 188 -16.26 26.40 -8.99
C HIS A 188 -14.79 26.74 -8.77
N HIS A 189 -14.01 25.78 -8.28
CA HIS A 189 -12.58 25.96 -7.99
C HIS A 189 -11.82 26.41 -9.24
N PHE A 190 -12.03 25.69 -10.34
CA PHE A 190 -11.39 25.90 -11.63
C PHE A 190 -12.17 26.84 -12.57
N ARG A 191 -13.06 27.68 -12.05
CA ARG A 191 -13.87 28.59 -12.90
C ARG A 191 -13.04 29.50 -13.79
N PHE A 192 -11.82 29.83 -13.36
CA PHE A 192 -10.93 30.75 -14.05
C PHE A 192 -10.27 30.13 -15.28
N ILE A 193 -10.18 28.79 -15.35
CA ILE A 193 -9.63 28.08 -16.50
C ILE A 193 -10.71 27.70 -17.52
N ILE A 194 -12.00 27.80 -17.17
CA ILE A 194 -13.12 27.49 -18.09
C ILE A 194 -12.97 28.15 -19.46
N PRO A 195 -12.61 29.46 -19.57
CA PRO A 195 -12.47 30.11 -20.87
C PRO A 195 -11.36 29.54 -21.75
N LEU A 196 -10.40 28.81 -21.17
CA LEU A 196 -9.29 28.17 -21.89
C LEU A 196 -9.69 26.78 -22.43
N LEU A 197 -10.79 26.22 -21.96
CA LEU A 197 -11.23 24.87 -22.32
C LEU A 197 -12.14 24.91 -23.55
N SER A 198 -11.90 23.98 -24.49
CA SER A 198 -12.81 23.75 -25.61
C SER A 198 -14.17 23.25 -25.13
N GLN A 199 -15.23 23.66 -25.81
CA GLN A 199 -16.58 23.16 -25.58
C GLN A 199 -16.91 22.08 -26.61
N ASP A 200 -17.59 21.03 -26.16
CA ASP A 200 -18.16 20.02 -27.04
C ASP A 200 -19.37 20.57 -27.81
N GLY A 201 -19.91 19.79 -28.75
CA GLY A 201 -21.14 20.14 -29.50
C GLY A 201 -22.35 20.41 -28.60
N ASP A 202 -22.35 19.87 -27.39
CA ASP A 202 -23.40 20.06 -26.37
C ASP A 202 -23.13 21.27 -25.44
N GLY A 203 -22.04 22.01 -25.65
CA GLY A 203 -21.65 23.17 -24.84
C GLY A 203 -20.99 22.82 -23.50
N PHE A 204 -20.75 21.53 -23.22
CA PHE A 204 -20.00 21.11 -22.04
C PHE A 204 -18.51 21.18 -22.25
N THR A 205 -17.77 21.57 -21.21
CA THR A 205 -16.31 21.53 -21.19
C THR A 205 -15.82 20.24 -20.51
N PRO A 206 -14.57 19.80 -20.75
CA PRO A 206 -13.94 18.70 -20.02
C PRO A 206 -14.08 18.83 -18.49
N LEU A 207 -14.08 20.06 -17.97
CA LEU A 207 -14.27 20.32 -16.54
C LEU A 207 -15.63 19.87 -16.00
N HIS A 208 -16.69 19.86 -16.82
CA HIS A 208 -18.00 19.37 -16.41
C HIS A 208 -18.00 17.86 -16.19
N TYR A 209 -17.41 17.10 -17.12
CA TYR A 209 -17.27 15.65 -16.96
C TYR A 209 -16.38 15.31 -15.77
N TYR A 210 -15.27 16.04 -15.60
CA TYR A 210 -14.39 15.87 -14.45
C TYR A 210 -15.11 16.19 -13.12
N ASP A 211 -15.81 17.31 -13.01
CA ASP A 211 -16.58 17.64 -11.79
C ASP A 211 -17.62 16.57 -11.50
N SER A 212 -18.33 16.06 -12.51
CA SER A 212 -19.33 15.01 -12.33
C SER A 212 -18.73 13.73 -11.74
N GLY A 213 -17.58 13.27 -12.25
CA GLY A 213 -16.88 12.10 -11.74
C GLY A 213 -16.34 12.31 -10.33
N ILE A 214 -15.84 13.51 -10.01
CA ILE A 214 -15.41 13.85 -8.65
C ILE A 214 -16.60 13.92 -7.67
N GLN A 215 -17.74 14.49 -8.06
CA GLN A 215 -18.92 14.51 -7.21
C GLN A 215 -19.47 13.11 -6.97
N LEU A 216 -19.45 12.24 -7.98
CA LEU A 216 -19.78 10.83 -7.85
C LEU A 216 -18.85 10.18 -6.81
N ALA A 217 -17.54 10.37 -6.93
CA ALA A 217 -16.56 9.81 -6.01
C ALA A 217 -16.71 10.33 -4.56
N ARG A 218 -17.09 11.60 -4.37
CA ARG A 218 -17.21 12.23 -3.04
C ARG A 218 -18.51 11.90 -2.32
N ASN A 219 -19.64 11.96 -3.04
CA ASN A 219 -20.95 12.08 -2.42
C ASN A 219 -21.88 10.90 -2.71
N SER A 220 -21.61 10.08 -3.73
CA SER A 220 -22.50 8.98 -4.06
C SER A 220 -22.32 7.80 -3.11
N GLY A 221 -23.44 7.13 -2.78
CA GLY A 221 -23.41 5.88 -2.02
C GLY A 221 -22.88 4.70 -2.84
N ASP A 222 -23.05 4.76 -4.16
CA ASP A 222 -22.58 3.75 -5.11
C ASP A 222 -21.11 3.94 -5.48
N GLU A 223 -20.43 2.83 -5.78
CA GLU A 223 -19.05 2.87 -6.27
C GLU A 223 -19.00 3.17 -7.78
N PRO A 224 -18.04 3.98 -8.26
CA PRO A 224 -17.92 4.33 -9.67
C PRO A 224 -17.76 3.09 -10.56
N THR A 225 -18.39 3.11 -11.72
CA THR A 225 -18.18 2.10 -12.76
C THR A 225 -16.89 2.35 -13.53
N ASN A 226 -16.40 1.31 -14.23
CA ASN A 226 -15.20 1.44 -15.07
C ASN A 226 -15.40 2.50 -16.17
N ALA A 227 -16.59 2.56 -16.79
CA ALA A 227 -16.88 3.56 -17.82
C ALA A 227 -16.81 5.00 -17.28
N GLU A 228 -17.43 5.27 -16.14
CA GLU A 228 -17.39 6.59 -15.48
C GLU A 228 -15.96 6.96 -15.05
N TYR A 229 -15.21 5.99 -14.53
CA TYR A 229 -13.81 6.17 -14.17
C TYR A 229 -12.95 6.60 -15.38
N VAL A 230 -13.06 5.88 -16.49
CA VAL A 230 -12.33 6.17 -17.73
C VAL A 230 -12.71 7.53 -18.29
N GLN A 231 -14.01 7.87 -18.29
CA GLN A 231 -14.48 9.17 -18.76
C GLN A 231 -13.89 10.32 -17.92
N CYS A 232 -13.91 10.18 -16.60
CA CYS A 232 -13.36 11.19 -15.69
C CYS A 232 -11.84 11.33 -15.86
N LEU A 233 -11.10 10.23 -16.03
CA LEU A 233 -9.66 10.27 -16.30
C LEU A 233 -9.33 10.95 -17.63
N ARG A 234 -10.10 10.66 -18.69
CA ARG A 234 -9.91 11.31 -19.99
C ARG A 234 -10.10 12.82 -19.86
N ALA A 235 -11.19 13.24 -19.22
CA ALA A 235 -11.45 14.67 -18.99
C ALA A 235 -10.33 15.34 -18.18
N ALA A 236 -9.81 14.69 -17.13
CA ALA A 236 -8.67 15.20 -16.36
C ALA A 236 -7.41 15.32 -17.22
N SER A 237 -7.17 14.35 -18.11
CA SER A 237 -6.01 14.34 -19.02
C SER A 237 -6.07 15.47 -20.05
N GLU A 238 -7.26 15.78 -20.56
CA GLU A 238 -7.47 16.88 -21.50
C GLU A 238 -7.24 18.24 -20.82
N ILE A 239 -7.78 18.43 -19.61
CA ILE A 239 -7.53 19.65 -18.83
C ILE A 239 -6.04 19.82 -18.56
N LYS A 240 -5.36 18.74 -18.15
CA LYS A 240 -3.91 18.77 -17.92
C LYS A 240 -3.15 19.21 -19.17
N LYS A 241 -3.45 18.60 -20.32
CA LYS A 241 -2.77 18.91 -21.59
C LYS A 241 -2.95 20.38 -21.96
N ILE A 242 -4.17 20.91 -21.87
CA ILE A 242 -4.45 22.32 -22.18
C ILE A 242 -3.65 23.26 -21.27
N LEU A 243 -3.59 22.94 -19.97
CA LEU A 243 -2.82 23.76 -19.02
C LEU A 243 -1.31 23.66 -19.26
N GLU A 244 -0.79 22.49 -19.64
CA GLU A 244 0.63 22.31 -20.02
C GLU A 244 0.98 23.12 -21.27
N ASP A 245 0.13 23.06 -22.30
CA ASP A 245 0.28 23.84 -23.53
C ASP A 245 0.30 25.35 -23.21
N CYS A 246 -0.63 25.84 -22.35
CA CYS A 246 -0.63 27.22 -21.90
C CYS A 246 0.65 27.62 -21.14
N CYS A 247 1.16 26.76 -20.25
CA CYS A 247 2.41 27.01 -19.54
C CYS A 247 3.59 27.17 -20.51
N SER A 248 3.72 26.27 -21.49
CA SER A 248 4.79 26.34 -22.49
C SER A 248 4.67 27.58 -23.37
N GLU A 249 3.46 27.99 -23.76
CA GLU A 249 3.25 29.23 -24.52
C GLU A 249 3.68 30.48 -23.73
N MET A 250 3.38 30.53 -22.44
CA MET A 250 3.79 31.64 -21.57
C MET A 250 5.31 31.71 -21.43
N GLU A 251 5.99 30.57 -21.27
CA GLU A 251 7.45 30.50 -21.17
C GLU A 251 8.11 30.98 -22.47
N MET A 252 7.66 30.51 -23.62
CA MET A 252 8.14 30.99 -24.93
C MET A 252 7.89 32.49 -25.13
N ALA A 253 6.78 33.03 -24.64
CA ALA A 253 6.48 34.46 -24.74
C ALA A 253 7.42 35.32 -23.87
N ILE A 254 7.82 34.81 -22.71
CA ILE A 254 8.79 35.46 -21.82
C ILE A 254 10.16 35.51 -22.49
N GLU A 255 10.64 34.39 -23.05
CA GLU A 255 11.93 34.33 -23.76
C GLU A 255 11.98 35.28 -24.97
N ARG A 256 10.87 35.41 -25.72
CA ARG A 256 10.79 36.37 -26.83
C ARG A 256 10.92 37.82 -26.35
N ARG A 257 10.35 38.18 -25.20
CA ARG A 257 10.48 39.54 -24.66
C ARG A 257 11.93 39.85 -24.24
N SER A 258 12.61 38.92 -23.56
CA SER A 258 14.00 39.16 -23.14
C SER A 258 14.95 39.37 -24.33
N THR A 259 14.78 38.63 -25.43
CA THR A 259 15.60 38.82 -26.64
C THR A 259 15.34 40.14 -27.39
N THR A 260 14.19 40.77 -27.17
CA THR A 260 13.83 42.05 -27.81
C THR A 260 14.37 43.24 -27.00
N GLU A 261 14.58 43.10 -25.69
CA GLU A 261 15.12 44.16 -24.83
C GLU A 261 16.66 44.27 -24.86
N GLU A 262 17.37 43.24 -25.35
CA GLU A 262 18.84 43.25 -25.51
C GLU A 262 19.33 43.80 -26.86
N ASN A 263 18.43 44.06 -27.83
CA ASN A 263 18.74 44.63 -29.14
C ASN A 263 18.25 46.08 -29.26
#